data_AF-A0A7S3I066-F1
#
_entry.id   AF-A0A7S3I066-F1
#
_cell.length_a   1.000
_cell.length_b   1.000
_cell.length_c   1.000
_cell.angle_alpha   90.00
_cell.angle_beta   90.00
_cell.angle_gamma   90.00
#
_symmetry.space_group_name_H-M   'P 1'
#
loop_
_entity.id
_entity.type
_entity.pdbx_description
1 polymer ?
#
loop_
_entity_poly.entity_id
_entity_poly.type
_entity_poly.pdbx_seq_one_letter_code
_entity_poly.pdbx_strand_id
1 'polypeptide(L)'
;MISGLGDEPSIMLGCKHIFHVECIRKRVFGRWPSPRITWDFLNCSACKQEISIQEDHVELYTELKKLLTMKKKVHEMCIERAKFEGIDKDPRLRDPNDNYYNNIQAWALFKLAYYQ
;
A
#
# COMPACT_ATOMS: atom_id res chain seq x y z
N MET A 1 2.45 12.89 -24.37
CA MET A 1 1.33 13.86 -24.33
C MET A 1 0.66 13.68 -22.98
N ILE A 2 0.62 14.73 -22.16
CA ILE A 2 -0.13 14.73 -20.89
C ILE A 2 -1.52 15.26 -21.22
N SER A 3 -2.51 14.37 -21.34
CA SER A 3 -3.90 14.77 -21.52
C SER A 3 -4.41 15.49 -20.28
N GLY A 4 -5.21 16.55 -20.45
CA GLY A 4 -5.83 17.25 -19.35
C GLY A 4 -7.00 16.46 -18.75
N LEU A 5 -7.34 16.73 -17.48
CA LEU A 5 -8.43 16.05 -16.74
C LEU A 5 -9.83 16.14 -17.41
N GLY A 6 -10.00 16.95 -18.45
CA GLY A 6 -11.25 17.08 -19.21
C GLY A 6 -11.35 16.20 -20.46
N ASP A 7 -10.29 15.51 -20.86
CA ASP A 7 -10.22 14.74 -22.11
C ASP A 7 -10.45 13.23 -21.91
N GLU A 8 -10.29 12.75 -20.68
CA GLU A 8 -10.31 11.33 -20.31
C GLU A 8 -11.16 11.07 -19.05
N PRO A 9 -11.72 9.85 -18.87
CA PRO A 9 -12.50 9.52 -17.68
C PRO A 9 -11.65 9.67 -16.41
N SER A 10 -12.18 10.45 -15.47
CA SER A 10 -11.53 10.74 -14.19
C SER A 10 -12.28 10.09 -13.03
N ILE A 11 -11.55 9.78 -11.96
CA ILE A 11 -12.08 9.17 -10.75
C ILE A 11 -11.63 9.96 -9.53
N MET A 12 -12.56 10.19 -8.61
CA MET A 12 -12.28 10.74 -7.30
C MET A 12 -12.01 9.60 -6.32
N LEU A 13 -10.84 9.63 -5.68
CA LEU A 13 -10.51 8.70 -4.61
C LEU A 13 -11.22 9.06 -3.30
N GLY A 14 -11.29 8.14 -2.35
CA GLY A 14 -11.82 8.39 -1.00
C GLY A 14 -11.07 9.51 -0.25
N CYS A 15 -9.83 9.79 -0.62
CA CYS A 15 -9.06 10.94 -0.13
C CYS A 15 -9.35 12.27 -0.85
N LYS A 16 -10.40 12.33 -1.68
CA LYS A 16 -10.86 13.50 -2.47
C LYS A 16 -9.92 13.98 -3.58
N HIS A 17 -8.81 13.29 -3.83
CA HIS A 17 -7.95 13.58 -4.98
C HIS A 17 -8.53 12.95 -6.25
N ILE A 18 -8.43 13.68 -7.36
CA ILE A 18 -8.94 13.27 -8.67
C ILE A 18 -7.77 12.85 -9.56
N PHE A 19 -7.90 11.70 -10.21
CA PHE A 19 -6.92 11.18 -11.16
C PHE A 19 -7.63 10.60 -12.39
N HIS A 20 -6.92 10.42 -13.51
CA HIS A 20 -7.47 9.65 -14.63
C HIS A 20 -7.66 8.18 -14.22
N VAL A 21 -8.78 7.57 -14.64
CA VAL A 21 -9.07 6.15 -14.41
C VAL A 21 -7.94 5.28 -14.95
N GLU A 22 -7.45 5.60 -16.15
CA GLU A 22 -6.30 4.95 -16.80
C GLU A 22 -5.01 5.00 -15.95
N CYS A 23 -4.74 6.14 -15.29
CA CYS A 23 -3.54 6.29 -14.45
C CYS A 23 -3.61 5.39 -13.21
N ILE A 24 -4.78 5.34 -12.55
CA ILE A 24 -4.98 4.44 -11.40
C ILE A 24 -4.95 2.98 -11.86
N ARG A 25 -5.59 2.66 -12.98
CA ARG A 25 -5.56 1.31 -13.57
C ARG A 25 -4.13 0.84 -13.84
N LYS A 26 -3.34 1.61 -14.60
CA LYS A 26 -1.93 1.26 -14.90
C LYS A 26 -1.10 1.07 -13.63
N ARG A 27 -1.37 1.84 -12.58
CA ARG A 27 -0.66 1.72 -11.29
C ARG A 27 -1.07 0.48 -10.50
N VAL A 28 -2.37 0.19 -10.39
CA VAL A 28 -2.89 -0.96 -9.66
C VAL A 28 -2.52 -2.28 -10.36
N PHE A 29 -2.73 -2.35 -11.67
CA PHE A 29 -2.41 -3.54 -12.47
C PHE A 29 -0.91 -3.69 -12.72
N GLY A 30 -0.15 -2.59 -12.79
CA GLY A 30 1.30 -2.59 -12.92
C GLY A 30 2.05 -3.00 -11.65
N ARG A 31 1.35 -3.10 -10.50
CA ARG A 31 1.88 -3.55 -9.21
C ARG A 31 3.15 -2.81 -8.79
N TRP A 32 4.19 -3.54 -8.39
CA TRP A 32 5.47 -3.01 -7.93
C TRP A 32 6.58 -3.41 -8.92
N PRO A 33 7.46 -2.47 -9.32
CA PRO A 33 8.47 -2.71 -10.35
C PRO A 33 9.72 -3.48 -9.87
N SER A 34 9.83 -3.74 -8.57
CA SER A 34 11.02 -4.35 -7.94
C SER A 34 10.74 -5.80 -7.52
N PRO A 35 11.73 -6.69 -7.34
CA PRO A 35 11.50 -8.00 -6.71
C PRO A 35 10.99 -7.89 -5.26
N ARG A 36 11.23 -6.75 -4.60
CA ARG A 36 10.69 -6.45 -3.27
C ARG A 36 9.23 -6.00 -3.39
N ILE A 37 8.35 -6.66 -2.64
CA ILE A 37 6.94 -6.26 -2.57
C ILE A 37 6.84 -4.89 -1.89
N THR A 38 6.35 -3.89 -2.61
CA THR A 38 6.09 -2.55 -2.08
C THR A 38 4.61 -2.22 -2.22
N TRP A 39 4.00 -1.58 -1.22
CA TRP A 39 2.58 -1.24 -1.24
C TRP A 39 2.29 0.23 -1.60
N ASP A 40 3.31 1.03 -1.95
CA ASP A 40 3.13 2.47 -2.24
C ASP A 40 2.22 2.72 -3.45
N PHE A 41 2.17 1.77 -4.40
CA PHE A 41 1.27 1.86 -5.56
C PHE A 41 -0.23 1.84 -5.18
N LEU A 42 -0.56 1.35 -3.98
CA LEU A 42 -1.90 1.40 -3.39
C LEU A 42 -2.16 2.68 -2.60
N ASN A 43 -1.21 3.63 -2.55
CA ASN A 43 -1.37 4.90 -1.85
C ASN A 43 -1.50 6.06 -2.83
N CYS A 44 -2.36 7.02 -2.53
CA CYS A 44 -2.54 8.25 -3.29
C CYS A 44 -1.19 8.97 -3.45
N SER A 45 -0.83 9.34 -4.69
CA SER A 45 0.44 10.04 -4.95
C SER A 45 0.52 11.41 -4.29
N ALA A 46 -0.63 12.05 -4.02
CA ALA A 46 -0.70 13.39 -3.45
C ALA A 46 -0.63 13.39 -1.92
N CYS A 47 -1.46 12.58 -1.23
CA CYS A 47 -1.55 12.59 0.23
C CYS A 47 -1.03 11.32 0.91
N LYS A 48 -0.55 10.32 0.15
CA LYS A 48 -0.08 9.02 0.64
C LYS A 48 -1.11 8.18 1.41
N GLN A 49 -2.38 8.59 1.44
CA GLN A 49 -3.47 7.77 1.98
C GLN A 49 -3.78 6.59 1.07
N GLU A 50 -4.23 5.47 1.65
CA GLU A 50 -4.64 4.29 0.88
C GLU A 50 -5.74 4.63 -0.14
N ILE A 51 -5.58 4.14 -1.37
CA ILE A 51 -6.50 4.35 -2.47
C ILE A 51 -7.79 3.60 -2.16
N SER A 52 -8.87 4.34 -2.05
CA SER A 52 -10.23 3.83 -1.99
C SER A 52 -10.99 4.43 -3.16
N ILE A 53 -11.76 3.62 -3.87
CA ILE A 53 -12.59 4.05 -5.01
C ILE A 53 -14.02 3.57 -4.78
N GLN A 54 -14.97 4.26 -5.43
CA GLN A 54 -16.38 3.85 -5.43
C GLN A 54 -16.57 2.57 -6.27
N GLU A 55 -17.65 1.84 -6.00
CA GLU A 55 -17.94 0.52 -6.58
C GLU A 55 -18.35 0.57 -8.06
N ASP A 56 -18.50 1.77 -8.64
CA ASP A 56 -18.81 2.01 -10.05
C ASP A 56 -17.82 1.35 -11.02
N HIS A 57 -16.56 1.19 -10.63
CA HIS A 57 -15.53 0.53 -11.44
C HIS A 57 -15.22 -0.88 -10.92
N VAL A 58 -16.10 -1.84 -11.23
CA VAL A 58 -16.07 -3.22 -10.72
C VAL A 58 -14.70 -3.89 -10.89
N GLU A 59 -14.08 -3.80 -12.07
CA GLU A 59 -12.77 -4.43 -12.34
C GLU A 59 -11.67 -3.88 -11.43
N LEU A 60 -11.55 -2.56 -11.37
CA LEU A 60 -10.52 -1.88 -10.57
C LEU A 60 -10.75 -2.06 -9.08
N TYR A 61 -12.01 -2.01 -8.64
CA TYR A 61 -12.41 -2.19 -7.26
C TYR A 61 -12.12 -3.62 -6.78
N THR A 62 -12.42 -4.63 -7.60
CA THR A 62 -12.15 -6.03 -7.30
C THR A 62 -10.66 -6.29 -7.16
N GLU A 63 -9.83 -5.80 -8.08
CA GLU A 63 -8.38 -5.97 -8.03
C GLU A 63 -7.76 -5.20 -6.85
N LEU A 64 -8.20 -3.96 -6.60
CA LEU A 64 -7.80 -3.20 -5.40
C LEU A 64 -8.10 -3.99 -4.12
N LYS A 65 -9.33 -4.51 -3.99
CA LYS A 65 -9.75 -5.27 -2.81
C LYS A 65 -8.91 -6.54 -2.62
N LYS A 66 -8.58 -7.24 -3.70
CA LYS A 66 -7.70 -8.40 -3.68
C LYS A 66 -6.28 -8.04 -3.22
N LEU A 67 -5.71 -6.96 -3.75
CA LEU A 67 -4.38 -6.50 -3.38
C LEU A 67 -4.32 -5.98 -1.94
N LEU A 68 -5.37 -5.29 -1.47
CA LEU A 68 -5.50 -4.86 -0.08
C LEU A 68 -5.64 -6.04 0.88
N THR A 69 -6.36 -7.09 0.48
CA THR A 69 -6.47 -8.34 1.25
C THR A 69 -5.11 -9.04 1.31
N MET A 70 -4.39 -9.10 0.20
CA MET A 70 -3.03 -9.64 0.15
C MET A 70 -2.07 -8.85 1.05
N LYS A 71 -2.13 -7.51 1.00
CA LYS A 71 -1.37 -6.62 1.89
C LYS A 71 -1.63 -6.94 3.35
N LYS A 72 -2.90 -7.02 3.76
CA LYS A 72 -3.27 -7.38 5.14
C LYS A 72 -2.70 -8.73 5.54
N LYS A 73 -2.90 -9.77 4.72
CA LYS A 73 -2.39 -11.12 4.99
C LYS A 73 -0.87 -11.15 5.13
N VAL A 74 -0.14 -10.48 4.24
CA VAL A 74 1.33 -10.38 4.33
C VAL A 74 1.74 -9.65 5.61
N HIS A 75 1.06 -8.55 5.95
CA HIS A 75 1.34 -7.79 7.17
C HIS A 75 1.10 -8.62 8.43
N GLU A 76 0.01 -9.40 8.50
CA GLU A 76 -0.27 -10.31 9.62
C GLU A 76 0.81 -11.39 9.73
N MET A 77 1.16 -12.04 8.62
CA MET A 77 2.24 -13.04 8.57
C MET A 77 3.60 -12.44 9.01
N CYS A 78 3.92 -11.21 8.59
CA CYS A 78 5.11 -10.50 9.05
C CYS A 78 5.12 -10.31 10.56
N ILE A 79 3.99 -9.89 11.14
CA ILE A 79 3.89 -9.62 12.58
C ILE A 79 4.02 -10.92 13.38
N GLU A 80 3.34 -11.99 12.95
CA GLU A 80 3.45 -13.31 13.59
C GLU A 80 4.89 -13.82 13.57
N ARG A 81 5.54 -13.74 12.42
CA ARG A 81 6.93 -14.16 12.25
C ARG A 81 7.90 -13.27 13.05
N ALA A 82 7.65 -11.97 13.12
CA ALA A 82 8.43 -11.06 13.94
C ALA A 82 8.34 -11.39 15.44
N LYS A 83 7.17 -11.80 15.94
CA LYS A 83 7.01 -12.29 17.32
C LYS A 83 7.75 -13.61 17.54
N PHE A 84 7.72 -14.52 16.55
CA PHE A 84 8.42 -15.80 16.64
C PHE A 84 9.94 -15.64 16.64
N GLU A 85 10.48 -14.76 15.79
CA GLU A 85 11.92 -14.46 15.70
C GLU A 85 12.41 -13.50 16.81
N GLY A 86 11.51 -13.01 17.68
CA GLY A 86 11.84 -12.10 18.78
C GLY A 86 12.15 -10.66 18.34
N ILE A 87 11.78 -10.29 17.11
CA ILE A 87 11.91 -8.94 16.55
C ILE A 87 11.01 -7.95 17.31
N ASP A 88 9.94 -8.43 17.98
CA ASP A 88 9.08 -7.62 18.84
C ASP A 88 9.78 -7.07 20.10
N LYS A 89 10.90 -7.71 20.51
CA LYS A 89 11.67 -7.34 21.69
C LYS A 89 12.79 -6.35 21.39
N ASP A 90 12.92 -5.92 20.14
CA ASP A 90 13.96 -5.01 19.71
C ASP A 90 13.83 -3.66 20.46
N PRO A 91 14.93 -3.12 21.03
CA PRO A 91 14.89 -1.88 21.81
C PRO A 91 14.35 -0.68 21.01
N ARG A 92 14.45 -0.70 19.67
CA ARG A 92 13.94 0.37 18.81
C ARG A 92 12.43 0.53 18.85
N LEU A 93 11.69 -0.54 19.15
CA LEU A 93 10.23 -0.47 19.32
C LEU A 93 9.82 0.24 20.61
N ARG A 94 10.75 0.37 21.57
CA ARG A 94 10.53 0.99 22.88
C ARG A 94 11.11 2.40 22.99
N ASP A 95 11.94 2.82 22.03
CA ASP A 95 12.55 4.13 22.02
C ASP A 95 11.61 5.18 21.38
N PRO A 96 11.14 6.19 22.12
CA PRO A 96 10.21 7.20 21.59
C PRO A 96 10.82 8.15 20.56
N ASN A 97 12.15 8.15 20.38
CA ASN A 97 12.84 8.93 19.34
C ASN A 97 13.11 8.11 18.07
N ASP A 98 12.86 6.80 18.06
CA ASP A 98 13.03 5.97 16.87
C ASP A 98 11.77 6.01 15.99
N ASN A 99 11.96 5.96 14.68
CA ASN A 99 10.88 5.97 13.68
C ASN A 99 9.94 4.75 13.79
N TYR A 100 10.39 3.68 14.46
CA TYR A 100 9.61 2.46 14.66
C TYR A 100 8.97 2.35 16.05
N TYR A 101 8.99 3.41 16.86
CA TYR A 101 8.38 3.42 18.19
C TYR A 101 6.93 2.90 18.17
N ASN A 102 6.66 1.86 18.96
CA ASN A 102 5.35 1.21 19.05
C ASN A 102 4.76 0.75 17.69
N ASN A 103 5.59 0.59 16.65
CA ASN A 103 5.15 0.23 15.30
C ASN A 103 5.86 -1.03 14.81
N ILE A 104 5.53 -2.15 15.46
CA ILE A 104 6.08 -3.48 15.14
C ILE A 104 5.83 -3.88 13.68
N GLN A 105 4.73 -3.45 13.08
CA GLN A 105 4.39 -3.77 11.71
C GLN A 105 5.41 -3.17 10.72
N ALA A 106 5.73 -1.89 10.88
CA ALA A 106 6.72 -1.22 10.04
C ALA A 106 8.12 -1.83 10.23
N TRP A 107 8.47 -2.21 11.46
CA TRP A 107 9.74 -2.86 11.77
C TRP A 107 9.84 -4.28 11.21
N ALA A 108 8.78 -5.08 11.35
CA ALA A 108 8.68 -6.42 10.81
C ALA A 108 8.77 -6.43 9.28
N LEU A 109 8.07 -5.53 8.60
CA LEU A 109 8.15 -5.39 7.13
C LEU A 109 9.54 -4.95 6.66
N PHE A 110 10.22 -4.12 7.45
CA PHE A 110 11.59 -3.71 7.15
C PHE A 110 12.56 -4.87 7.29
N LYS A 111 12.46 -5.67 8.37
CA LYS A 111 13.37 -6.79 8.67
C LYS A 111 13.12 -8.04 7.83
N LEU A 112 11.85 -8.41 7.60
CA LEU A 112 11.48 -9.66 6.94
C LEU A 112 11.39 -9.55 5.41
N ALA A 113 11.53 -8.33 4.85
CA ALA A 113 11.55 -7.98 3.42
C ALA A 113 11.06 -9.12 2.50
N TYR A 114 9.74 -9.21 2.30
CA TYR A 114 9.18 -10.26 1.43
C TYR A 114 9.53 -9.97 -0.03
N TYR A 115 10.24 -10.92 -0.64
CA TYR A 115 10.50 -10.98 -2.07
C TYR A 115 9.47 -11.93 -2.70
N GLN A 116 8.98 -11.57 -3.89
CA GLN A 116 8.17 -12.47 -4.70
C GLN A 116 9.05 -13.52 -5.38
#